data_AF-A0A836S6N8-F1
#
_entry.id   AF-A0A836S6N8-F1
#
_cell.length_a   1.000
_cell.length_b   1.000
_cell.length_c   1.000
_cell.angle_alpha   90.00
_cell.angle_beta   90.00
_cell.angle_gamma   90.00
#
_symmetry.space_group_name_H-M   'P 1'
#
loop_
_entity.id
_entity.type
_entity.pdbx_description
1 polymer ?
#
loop_
_entity_poly.entity_id
_entity_poly.type
_entity_poly.pdbx_seq_one_letter_code
_entity_poly.pdbx_strand_id
1 'polypeptide(L)'
;MENNTLSLSILKTLINGWAFEKGFQRSVLLFDDAAHAFSALQQREFFEIFRSLKSRTIAPKAAVYPGMTSYSPNFHIGHDAELIEAWYKPEEENYLETMKELLQKRLSSDKMSLLDEKTELVEYLALAAFGLPRSFLTMISQLLGVEESPKKPSRNLARQAILRNCSFLRGLFQSLSGKLPRYSHFVNMGRKLEMAIVRELKDYNKSRDNEQKTVLFGIVEPIESELSRILALLEYAGIVRFMDSVTWNNHKSYRRYSVHSALLIEKNALHLGSNYPLSTLITALTKHRLHDFKRTRGQRLLGKDFQEKCTLNLAPCQNCGVPRASEEAKFCVECGKQLSTVSVYEELLKASIDQLPLPEKKIKTLEQQTSIKVVQDIFLDEENQEIMQVKGICPIWASRIWNAAEEFVSV
;
A
#
# COMPACT_ATOMS: atom_id res chain seq x y z
N MET A 1 -21.55 -36.12 -5.84
CA MET A 1 -20.72 -35.05 -5.26
C MET A 1 -19.29 -35.51 -5.38
N GLU A 2 -18.64 -35.22 -6.51
CA GLU A 2 -17.21 -35.49 -6.64
C GLU A 2 -16.46 -34.55 -5.69
N ASN A 3 -15.59 -35.11 -4.86
CA ASN A 3 -14.74 -34.34 -3.95
C ASN A 3 -13.78 -33.51 -4.79
N ASN A 4 -14.15 -32.26 -5.03
CA ASN A 4 -13.39 -31.25 -5.77
C ASN A 4 -12.19 -30.72 -4.94
N THR A 5 -11.49 -31.60 -4.22
CA THR A 5 -10.37 -31.23 -3.35
C THR A 5 -9.07 -31.31 -4.12
N LEU A 6 -8.54 -30.16 -4.53
CA LEU A 6 -7.22 -30.04 -5.16
C LEU A 6 -6.14 -30.11 -4.08
N SER A 7 -5.41 -31.23 -3.99
CA SER A 7 -4.25 -31.34 -3.11
C SER A 7 -3.02 -30.65 -3.71
N LEU A 8 -2.06 -30.26 -2.85
CA LEU A 8 -0.82 -29.63 -3.30
C LEU A 8 0.02 -30.53 -4.22
N SER A 9 -0.02 -31.84 -4.02
CA SER A 9 0.67 -32.79 -4.90
C SER A 9 0.03 -32.81 -6.28
N ILE A 10 -1.29 -32.83 -6.37
CA ILE A 10 -2.02 -32.78 -7.64
C ILE A 10 -1.73 -31.45 -8.35
N LEU A 11 -1.80 -30.32 -7.65
CA LEU A 11 -1.49 -29.01 -8.23
C LEU A 11 -0.08 -28.95 -8.83
N LYS A 12 0.94 -29.48 -8.12
CA LYS A 12 2.30 -29.56 -8.66
C LYS A 12 2.38 -30.42 -9.92
N THR A 13 1.70 -31.57 -9.93
CA THR A 13 1.66 -32.45 -11.11
C THR A 13 1.03 -31.75 -12.30
N LEU A 14 -0.07 -31.01 -12.09
CA LEU A 14 -0.74 -30.25 -13.14
C LEU A 14 0.16 -29.13 -13.70
N ILE A 15 0.79 -28.35 -12.83
CA ILE A 15 1.72 -27.27 -13.25
C ILE A 15 2.88 -27.86 -14.07
N ASN A 16 3.48 -28.95 -13.58
CA ASN A 16 4.59 -29.61 -14.28
C ASN A 16 4.15 -30.22 -15.61
N GLY A 17 2.96 -30.84 -15.67
CA GLY A 17 2.39 -31.38 -16.90
C GLY A 17 2.19 -30.30 -17.95
N TRP A 18 1.58 -29.18 -17.56
CA TRP A 18 1.40 -28.03 -18.45
C TRP A 18 2.72 -27.44 -18.94
N ALA A 19 3.71 -27.29 -18.04
CA ALA A 19 5.04 -26.80 -18.41
C ALA A 19 5.72 -27.74 -19.41
N PHE A 20 5.64 -29.05 -19.17
CA PHE A 20 6.22 -30.07 -20.05
C PHE A 20 5.59 -30.06 -21.44
N GLU A 21 4.26 -30.01 -21.53
CA GLU A 21 3.53 -29.92 -22.80
C GLU A 21 3.91 -28.67 -23.62
N LYS A 22 4.26 -27.57 -22.95
CA LYS A 22 4.71 -26.32 -23.59
C LYS A 22 6.23 -26.25 -23.81
N GLY A 23 6.98 -27.29 -23.46
CA GLY A 23 8.43 -27.33 -23.58
C GLY A 23 9.18 -26.44 -22.57
N PHE A 24 8.51 -26.01 -21.50
CA PHE A 24 9.13 -25.24 -20.42
C PHE A 24 9.72 -26.15 -19.35
N GLN A 25 10.95 -25.86 -18.93
CA GLN A 25 11.66 -26.62 -17.90
C GLN A 25 11.28 -26.22 -16.47
N ARG A 26 10.74 -25.00 -16.30
CA ARG A 26 10.40 -24.41 -15.01
C ARG A 26 9.17 -23.52 -15.12
N SER A 27 8.44 -23.42 -14.02
CA SER A 27 7.29 -22.55 -13.84
C SER A 27 7.56 -21.56 -12.71
N VAL A 28 7.22 -20.30 -12.93
CA VAL A 28 7.24 -19.26 -11.89
C VAL A 28 5.81 -18.93 -11.54
N LEU A 29 5.44 -19.06 -10.27
CA LEU A 29 4.13 -18.65 -9.77
C LEU A 29 4.28 -17.28 -9.12
N LEU A 30 3.51 -16.31 -9.60
CA LEU A 30 3.51 -14.94 -9.07
C LEU A 30 2.20 -14.73 -8.28
N PHE A 31 2.33 -14.46 -6.99
CA PHE A 31 1.22 -14.10 -6.11
C PHE A 31 1.30 -12.61 -5.85
N ASP A 32 0.34 -11.85 -6.38
CA ASP A 32 0.18 -10.43 -6.07
C ASP A 32 -0.65 -10.27 -4.78
N ASP A 33 -0.37 -9.24 -3.99
CA ASP A 33 -1.02 -8.96 -2.69
C ASP A 33 -1.20 -10.21 -1.78
N ALA A 34 -0.17 -11.05 -1.73
CA ALA A 34 -0.27 -12.40 -1.20
C ALA A 34 -0.70 -12.41 0.27
N ALA A 35 -1.83 -13.09 0.54
CA ALA A 35 -2.43 -13.25 1.86
C ALA A 35 -2.80 -11.93 2.58
N HIS A 36 -2.86 -10.80 1.87
CA HIS A 36 -3.19 -9.52 2.50
C HIS A 36 -4.58 -9.52 3.16
N ALA A 37 -5.58 -10.10 2.49
CA ALA A 37 -6.95 -10.22 2.99
C ALA A 37 -7.16 -11.30 4.06
N PHE A 38 -6.12 -12.05 4.42
CA PHE A 38 -6.21 -13.15 5.37
C PHE A 38 -6.00 -12.68 6.82
N SER A 39 -6.66 -13.35 7.77
CA SER A 39 -6.33 -13.21 9.19
C SER A 39 -4.89 -13.67 9.45
N ALA A 40 -4.29 -13.26 10.57
CA ALA A 40 -2.93 -13.64 10.91
C ALA A 40 -2.71 -15.17 10.91
N LEU A 41 -3.71 -15.97 11.33
CA LEU A 41 -3.63 -17.43 11.26
C LEU A 41 -3.63 -17.95 9.82
N GLN A 42 -4.56 -17.45 8.99
CA GLN A 42 -4.65 -17.82 7.58
C GLN A 42 -3.43 -17.39 6.78
N GLN A 43 -2.81 -16.24 7.11
CA GLN A 43 -1.53 -15.82 6.53
C GLN A 43 -0.44 -16.86 6.82
N ARG A 44 -0.33 -17.33 8.07
CA ARG A 44 0.62 -18.38 8.45
C ARG A 44 0.40 -19.67 7.65
N GLU A 45 -0.85 -20.10 7.54
CA GLU A 45 -1.23 -21.29 6.75
C GLU A 45 -0.91 -21.12 5.26
N PHE A 46 -1.20 -19.94 4.70
CA PHE A 46 -0.87 -19.62 3.32
C PHE A 46 0.64 -19.72 3.06
N PHE A 47 1.49 -19.22 3.97
CA PHE A 47 2.94 -19.30 3.78
C PHE A 47 3.50 -20.72 3.95
N GLU A 48 2.83 -21.60 4.69
CA GLU A 48 3.15 -23.04 4.68
C GLU A 48 2.81 -23.70 3.35
N ILE A 49 1.68 -23.32 2.74
CA ILE A 49 1.31 -23.74 1.39
C ILE A 49 2.32 -23.21 0.37
N PHE A 50 2.62 -21.92 0.42
CA PHE A 50 3.62 -21.25 -0.44
C PHE A 50 4.98 -21.96 -0.38
N ARG A 51 5.47 -22.23 0.84
CA ARG A 51 6.72 -22.98 1.07
C ARG A 51 6.63 -24.37 0.44
N SER A 52 5.50 -25.04 0.63
CA SER A 52 5.26 -26.39 0.12
C SER A 52 5.15 -26.44 -1.39
N LEU A 53 4.74 -25.37 -2.09
CA LEU A 53 4.66 -25.34 -3.56
C LEU A 53 6.03 -25.37 -4.24
N LYS A 54 7.07 -24.87 -3.57
CA LYS A 54 8.44 -24.85 -4.08
C LYS A 54 8.89 -26.27 -4.48
N SER A 55 9.51 -26.38 -5.65
CA SER A 55 10.14 -27.61 -6.14
C SER A 55 11.33 -27.26 -7.04
N ARG A 56 12.02 -28.26 -7.60
CA ARG A 56 13.08 -28.03 -8.59
C ARG A 56 12.56 -27.36 -9.88
N THR A 57 11.27 -27.53 -10.18
CA THR A 57 10.62 -27.05 -11.39
C THR A 57 9.65 -25.90 -11.13
N ILE A 58 9.25 -25.64 -9.88
CA ILE A 58 8.26 -24.61 -9.52
C ILE A 58 8.91 -23.62 -8.54
N ALA A 59 8.93 -22.35 -8.94
CA ALA A 59 9.45 -21.24 -8.15
C ALA A 59 8.31 -20.26 -7.79
N PRO A 60 7.73 -20.35 -6.58
CA PRO A 60 6.73 -19.39 -6.14
C PRO A 60 7.39 -18.06 -5.70
N LYS A 61 6.75 -16.95 -6.01
CA LYS A 61 7.13 -15.58 -5.62
C LYS A 61 5.90 -14.85 -5.14
N ALA A 62 5.98 -14.18 -3.99
CA ALA A 62 4.86 -13.47 -3.39
C ALA A 62 5.24 -12.00 -3.16
N ALA A 63 4.41 -11.10 -3.66
CA ALA A 63 4.41 -9.71 -3.21
C ALA A 63 3.72 -9.66 -1.85
N VAL A 64 4.41 -9.14 -0.85
CA VAL A 64 3.94 -9.09 0.53
C VAL A 64 4.17 -7.71 1.10
N TYR A 65 3.35 -7.33 2.06
CA TYR A 65 3.49 -6.04 2.72
C TYR A 65 4.30 -6.17 4.02
N PRO A 66 5.43 -5.44 4.13
CA PRO A 66 6.24 -5.43 5.34
C PRO A 66 5.41 -5.01 6.56
N GLY A 67 5.63 -5.69 7.69
CA GLY A 67 5.01 -5.36 8.98
C GLY A 67 3.53 -5.73 9.14
N MET A 68 2.83 -6.10 8.05
CA MET A 68 1.43 -6.59 8.09
C MET A 68 1.32 -8.09 7.84
N THR A 69 2.35 -8.70 7.24
CA THR A 69 2.37 -10.13 6.92
C THR A 69 2.87 -10.95 8.11
N SER A 70 2.08 -11.94 8.53
CA SER A 70 2.39 -12.86 9.62
C SER A 70 2.86 -14.21 9.08
N TYR A 71 4.10 -14.57 9.39
CA TYR A 71 4.67 -15.87 9.04
C TYR A 71 4.46 -16.90 10.16
N SER A 72 4.37 -18.17 9.76
CA SER A 72 4.37 -19.31 10.67
C SER A 72 5.71 -19.38 11.41
N PRO A 73 5.77 -19.86 12.67
CA PRO A 73 7.03 -20.11 13.36
C PRO A 73 7.96 -21.07 12.62
N ASN A 74 7.42 -21.90 11.71
CA ASN A 74 8.20 -22.84 10.90
C ASN A 74 8.64 -22.25 9.54
N PHE A 75 8.21 -21.03 9.21
CA PHE A 75 8.58 -20.35 7.98
C PHE A 75 9.64 -19.29 8.29
N HIS A 76 10.89 -19.56 7.90
CA HIS A 76 12.02 -18.70 8.18
C HIS A 76 12.44 -17.92 6.94
N ILE A 77 12.25 -16.60 6.96
CA ILE A 77 12.86 -15.70 5.97
C ILE A 77 14.39 -15.82 6.08
N GLY A 78 15.07 -16.02 4.96
CA GLY A 78 16.50 -16.31 4.85
C GLY A 78 16.80 -17.79 4.58
N HIS A 79 15.94 -18.71 5.02
CA HIS A 79 16.07 -20.14 4.73
C HIS A 79 15.04 -20.63 3.72
N ASP A 80 13.75 -20.32 3.94
CA ASP A 80 12.65 -20.78 3.11
C ASP A 80 12.40 -19.84 1.93
N ALA A 81 12.55 -18.54 2.17
CA ALA A 81 12.35 -17.48 1.20
C ALA A 81 13.39 -16.36 1.36
N GLU A 82 13.65 -15.65 0.27
CA GLU A 82 14.45 -14.43 0.24
C GLU A 82 13.49 -13.24 0.11
N LEU A 83 13.69 -12.22 0.95
CA LEU A 83 12.92 -10.98 0.87
C LEU A 83 13.66 -10.00 -0.04
N ILE A 84 13.03 -9.63 -1.15
CA ILE A 84 13.56 -8.63 -2.07
C ILE A 84 12.72 -7.37 -1.94
N GLU A 85 13.38 -6.26 -1.62
CA GLU A 85 12.72 -4.95 -1.55
C GLU A 85 12.50 -4.40 -2.96
N ALA A 86 11.23 -4.29 -3.38
CA ALA A 86 10.85 -3.72 -4.67
C ALA A 86 10.58 -2.21 -4.56
N TRP A 87 11.61 -1.43 -4.23
CA TRP A 87 11.52 0.03 -4.10
C TRP A 87 12.74 0.71 -4.74
N TYR A 88 12.49 1.69 -5.63
CA TYR A 88 13.54 2.50 -6.22
C TYR A 88 13.91 3.62 -5.26
N LYS A 89 15.03 3.51 -4.56
CA LYS A 89 15.40 4.42 -3.47
C LYS A 89 15.73 5.81 -4.03
N PRO A 90 14.99 6.87 -3.67
CA PRO A 90 15.29 8.23 -4.14
C PRO A 90 16.68 8.74 -3.75
N GLU A 91 17.31 8.10 -2.76
CA GLU A 91 18.66 8.38 -2.26
C GLU A 91 19.78 7.81 -3.15
N GLU A 92 19.49 6.88 -4.06
CA GLU A 92 20.48 6.29 -4.96
C GLU A 92 20.92 7.29 -6.05
N GLU A 93 22.22 7.30 -6.38
CA GLU A 93 22.81 8.26 -7.32
C GLU A 93 22.19 8.18 -8.73
N ASN A 94 21.86 6.97 -9.18
CA ASN A 94 21.25 6.69 -10.49
C ASN A 94 19.71 6.72 -10.47
N TYR A 95 19.08 7.13 -9.37
CA TYR A 95 17.61 7.12 -9.25
C TYR A 95 16.94 7.97 -10.33
N LEU A 96 17.37 9.23 -10.49
CA LEU A 96 16.78 10.15 -11.45
C LEU A 96 17.00 9.70 -12.90
N GLU A 97 18.15 9.11 -13.19
CA GLU A 97 18.45 8.53 -14.50
C GLU A 97 17.54 7.35 -14.81
N THR A 98 17.40 6.42 -13.85
CA THR A 98 16.51 5.26 -13.96
C THR A 98 15.06 5.68 -14.23
N MET A 99 14.57 6.71 -13.54
CA MET A 99 13.22 7.22 -13.74
C MET A 99 13.03 7.89 -15.11
N LYS A 100 14.08 8.55 -15.64
CA LYS A 100 14.08 9.11 -17.00
C LYS A 100 14.08 8.01 -18.07
N GLU A 101 14.89 6.97 -17.92
CA GLU A 101 14.90 5.82 -18.84
C GLU A 101 13.53 5.11 -18.89
N LEU A 102 12.90 4.94 -17.71
CA LEU A 102 11.57 4.38 -17.60
C LEU A 102 10.56 5.20 -18.40
N LEU A 103 10.70 6.53 -18.38
CA LEU A 103 9.85 7.42 -19.14
C LEU A 103 10.06 7.28 -20.65
N GLN A 104 11.32 7.24 -21.10
CA GLN A 104 11.68 7.07 -22.51
C GLN A 104 11.12 5.77 -23.10
N LYS A 105 11.09 4.68 -22.31
CA LYS A 105 10.50 3.40 -22.73
C LYS A 105 8.98 3.41 -22.78
N ARG A 106 8.33 4.34 -22.07
CA ARG A 106 6.85 4.37 -21.92
C ARG A 106 6.17 5.41 -22.81
N LEU A 107 6.84 6.51 -23.11
CA LEU A 107 6.28 7.60 -23.92
C LEU A 107 6.71 7.49 -25.39
N SER A 108 5.85 7.95 -26.30
CA SER A 108 6.21 8.17 -27.69
C SER A 108 7.13 9.38 -27.83
N SER A 109 7.88 9.44 -28.94
CA SER A 109 8.79 10.56 -29.27
C SER A 109 8.13 11.94 -29.14
N ASP A 110 6.89 12.07 -29.61
CA ASP A 110 6.16 13.34 -29.63
C ASP A 110 5.79 13.84 -28.23
N LYS A 111 5.58 12.91 -27.28
CA LYS A 111 5.32 13.27 -25.88
C LYS A 111 6.62 13.55 -25.13
N MET A 112 7.69 12.86 -25.51
CA MET A 112 9.01 13.07 -24.92
C MET A 112 9.55 14.47 -25.26
N SER A 113 9.35 14.95 -26.50
CA SER A 113 9.79 16.28 -26.93
C SER A 113 9.18 17.44 -26.14
N LEU A 114 7.98 17.25 -25.58
CA LEU A 114 7.34 18.23 -24.68
C LEU A 114 8.06 18.37 -23.33
N LEU A 115 8.90 17.39 -22.97
CA LEU A 115 9.60 17.29 -21.69
C LEU A 115 11.10 17.57 -21.80
N ASP A 116 11.68 17.55 -23.00
CA ASP A 116 13.12 17.73 -23.23
C ASP A 116 13.65 19.04 -22.63
N GLU A 117 12.92 20.15 -22.78
CA GLU A 117 13.26 21.46 -22.18
C GLU A 117 12.78 21.63 -20.73
N LYS A 118 12.21 20.58 -20.13
CA LYS A 118 11.55 20.61 -18.82
C LYS A 118 12.06 19.51 -17.88
N THR A 119 13.33 19.15 -17.99
CA THR A 119 13.97 18.11 -17.18
C THR A 119 13.76 18.30 -15.68
N GLU A 120 13.83 19.54 -15.16
CA GLU A 120 13.58 19.83 -13.74
C GLU A 120 12.16 19.45 -13.29
N LEU A 121 11.14 19.55 -14.17
CA LEU A 121 9.78 19.11 -13.85
C LEU A 121 9.69 17.58 -13.77
N VAL A 122 10.44 16.88 -14.62
CA VAL A 122 10.51 15.42 -14.61
C VAL A 122 11.18 14.95 -13.31
N GLU A 123 12.31 15.55 -12.94
CA GLU A 123 13.02 15.23 -11.69
C GLU A 123 12.18 15.58 -10.45
N TYR A 124 11.49 16.71 -10.48
CA TYR A 124 10.55 17.11 -9.43
C TYR A 124 9.45 16.06 -9.21
N LEU A 125 8.85 15.57 -10.29
CA LEU A 125 7.81 14.53 -10.22
C LEU A 125 8.38 13.16 -9.85
N ALA A 126 9.59 12.82 -10.30
CA ALA A 126 10.27 11.58 -9.93
C ALA A 126 10.51 11.54 -8.42
N LEU A 127 11.14 12.57 -7.86
CA LEU A 127 11.38 12.66 -6.42
C LEU A 127 10.07 12.70 -5.63
N ALA A 128 9.05 13.40 -6.14
CA ALA A 128 7.73 13.42 -5.51
C ALA A 128 7.06 12.03 -5.51
N ALA A 129 7.34 11.18 -6.49
CA ALA A 129 6.81 9.82 -6.58
C ALA A 129 7.47 8.85 -5.59
N PHE A 130 8.54 9.26 -4.90
CA PHE A 130 9.13 8.53 -3.79
C PHE A 130 9.45 7.07 -4.13
N GLY A 131 10.08 6.85 -5.28
CA GLY A 131 10.47 5.49 -5.69
C GLY A 131 9.37 4.60 -6.24
N LEU A 132 8.17 5.15 -6.50
CA LEU A 132 7.02 4.43 -7.04
C LEU A 132 6.79 4.79 -8.52
N PRO A 133 7.19 3.93 -9.47
CA PRO A 133 7.06 4.21 -10.90
C PRO A 133 5.63 4.49 -11.37
N ARG A 134 4.64 3.79 -10.79
CA ARG A 134 3.22 3.98 -11.13
C ARG A 134 2.78 5.41 -10.81
N SER A 135 3.05 5.90 -9.59
CA SER A 135 2.74 7.28 -9.18
C SER A 135 3.46 8.30 -10.06
N PHE A 136 4.74 8.06 -10.40
CA PHE A 136 5.49 8.91 -11.31
C PHE A 136 4.84 9.01 -12.69
N LEU A 137 4.57 7.88 -13.33
CA LEU A 137 3.94 7.83 -14.66
C LEU A 137 2.55 8.47 -14.66
N THR A 138 1.75 8.24 -13.61
CA THR A 138 0.45 8.88 -13.45
C THR A 138 0.59 10.41 -13.35
N MET A 139 1.54 10.92 -12.57
CA MET A 139 1.76 12.36 -12.47
C MET A 139 2.29 12.96 -13.79
N ILE A 140 3.13 12.24 -14.54
CA ILE A 140 3.59 12.67 -15.86
C ILE A 140 2.41 12.70 -16.86
N SER A 141 1.54 11.68 -16.84
CA SER A 141 0.33 11.66 -17.67
C SER A 141 -0.57 12.87 -17.39
N GLN A 142 -0.73 13.23 -16.11
CA GLN A 142 -1.47 14.43 -15.67
C GLN A 142 -0.79 15.73 -16.10
N LEU A 143 0.56 15.80 -16.02
CA LEU A 143 1.35 16.95 -16.47
C LEU A 143 1.16 17.21 -17.98
N LEU A 144 1.13 16.14 -18.77
CA LEU A 144 0.94 16.20 -20.23
C LEU A 144 -0.53 16.38 -20.64
N GLY A 145 -1.47 16.17 -19.71
CA GLY A 145 -2.90 16.28 -19.97
C GLY A 145 -3.43 15.17 -20.89
N VAL A 146 -2.87 13.96 -20.84
CA VAL A 146 -3.21 12.85 -21.76
C VAL A 146 -4.70 12.50 -21.72
N GLU A 147 -5.36 12.64 -20.56
CA GLU A 147 -6.77 12.27 -20.36
C GLU A 147 -7.78 13.42 -20.54
N GLU A 148 -7.32 14.68 -20.49
CA GLU A 148 -8.20 15.86 -20.57
C GLU A 148 -8.03 16.57 -21.92
N SER A 149 -6.83 17.10 -22.18
CA SER A 149 -6.39 17.77 -23.41
C SER A 149 -4.88 18.06 -23.30
N PRO A 150 -4.10 18.02 -24.40
CA PRO A 150 -2.68 18.32 -24.37
C PRO A 150 -2.41 19.71 -23.76
N LYS A 151 -1.64 19.74 -22.68
CA LYS A 151 -1.26 20.98 -21.98
C LYS A 151 0.25 21.17 -22.06
N LYS A 152 0.70 22.42 -22.20
CA LYS A 152 2.13 22.74 -22.05
C LYS A 152 2.54 22.44 -20.59
N PRO A 153 3.56 21.59 -20.36
CA PRO A 153 4.04 21.28 -19.02
C PRO A 153 4.39 22.54 -18.24
N SER A 154 3.90 22.63 -17.01
CA SER A 154 4.17 23.76 -16.13
C SER A 154 4.30 23.31 -14.69
N ARG A 155 4.98 24.12 -13.87
CA ARG A 155 5.11 23.86 -12.43
C ARG A 155 3.77 23.78 -11.71
N ASN A 156 2.78 24.56 -12.13
CA ASN A 156 1.44 24.53 -11.54
C ASN A 156 0.73 23.21 -11.81
N LEU A 157 0.83 22.67 -13.04
CA LEU A 157 0.29 21.35 -13.37
C LEU A 157 1.02 20.24 -12.61
N ALA A 158 2.36 20.29 -12.54
CA ALA A 158 3.13 19.33 -11.74
C ALA A 158 2.73 19.37 -10.26
N ARG A 159 2.52 20.57 -9.70
CA ARG A 159 2.03 20.72 -8.32
C ARG A 159 0.64 20.12 -8.15
N GLN A 160 -0.28 20.35 -9.07
CA GLN A 160 -1.62 19.74 -9.03
C GLN A 160 -1.56 18.21 -9.09
N ALA A 161 -0.68 17.65 -9.92
CA ALA A 161 -0.47 16.21 -10.01
C ALA A 161 0.04 15.63 -8.66
N ILE A 162 0.98 16.32 -8.01
CA ILE A 162 1.45 15.95 -6.67
C ILE A 162 0.32 16.02 -5.63
N LEU A 163 -0.53 17.05 -5.65
CA LEU A 163 -1.68 17.16 -4.73
C LEU A 163 -2.69 16.03 -4.95
N ARG A 164 -2.95 15.64 -6.20
CA ARG A 164 -3.78 14.49 -6.55
C ARG A 164 -3.15 13.18 -6.02
N ASN A 165 -1.85 13.00 -6.19
CA ASN A 165 -1.12 11.84 -5.65
C ASN A 165 -1.18 11.79 -4.11
N CYS A 166 -1.03 12.93 -3.41
CA CYS A 166 -1.17 12.99 -1.95
C CYS A 166 -2.58 12.58 -1.50
N SER A 167 -3.60 13.03 -2.22
CA SER A 167 -5.00 12.69 -1.94
C SER A 167 -5.25 11.20 -2.15
N PHE A 168 -4.68 10.63 -3.22
CA PHE A 168 -4.72 9.20 -3.51
C PHE A 168 -4.04 8.38 -2.40
N LEU A 169 -2.82 8.72 -1.97
CA LEU A 169 -2.11 8.03 -0.89
C LEU A 169 -2.89 8.04 0.43
N ARG A 170 -3.41 9.20 0.83
CA ARG A 170 -4.25 9.31 2.04
C ARG A 170 -5.56 8.55 1.90
N GLY A 171 -6.13 8.49 0.70
CA GLY A 171 -7.31 7.68 0.37
C GLY A 171 -7.05 6.18 0.49
N LEU A 172 -5.93 5.69 -0.06
CA LEU A 172 -5.48 4.30 0.11
C LEU A 172 -5.33 3.94 1.58
N PHE A 173 -4.63 4.78 2.35
CA PHE A 173 -4.48 4.55 3.79
C PHE A 173 -5.82 4.56 4.53
N GLN A 174 -6.73 5.48 4.19
CA GLN A 174 -8.06 5.51 4.80
C GLN A 174 -8.90 4.27 4.44
N SER A 175 -8.75 3.74 3.22
CA SER A 175 -9.47 2.54 2.76
C SER A 175 -9.16 1.31 3.60
N LEU A 176 -7.98 1.25 4.25
CA LEU A 176 -7.63 0.19 5.20
C LEU A 176 -8.60 0.09 6.38
N SER A 177 -9.28 1.17 6.76
CA SER A 177 -10.31 1.11 7.80
C SER A 177 -11.53 0.29 7.38
N GLY A 178 -11.87 0.30 6.09
CA GLY A 178 -12.96 -0.52 5.54
C GLY A 178 -12.52 -1.95 5.30
N LYS A 179 -11.30 -2.15 4.82
CA LYS A 179 -10.76 -3.48 4.49
C LYS A 179 -10.30 -4.28 5.68
N LEU A 180 -9.76 -3.59 6.68
CA LEU A 180 -9.39 -4.16 7.96
C LEU A 180 -10.16 -3.45 9.08
N PRO A 181 -11.48 -3.65 9.21
CA PRO A 181 -12.32 -2.97 10.20
C PRO A 181 -11.77 -3.06 11.63
N ARG A 182 -11.10 -4.17 11.94
CA ARG A 182 -10.41 -4.42 13.22
C ARG A 182 -9.29 -3.43 13.54
N TYR A 183 -8.66 -2.84 12.53
CA TYR A 183 -7.58 -1.87 12.67
C TYR A 183 -8.03 -0.42 12.46
N SER A 184 -9.34 -0.14 12.37
CA SER A 184 -9.87 1.20 12.10
C SER A 184 -9.34 2.27 13.08
N HIS A 185 -9.22 1.95 14.37
CA HIS A 185 -8.63 2.85 15.37
C HIS A 185 -7.14 3.15 15.09
N PHE A 186 -6.37 2.14 14.67
CA PHE A 186 -4.97 2.30 14.28
C PHE A 186 -4.83 3.17 13.03
N VAL A 187 -5.70 2.98 12.03
CA VAL A 187 -5.72 3.80 10.81
C VAL A 187 -6.02 5.27 11.15
N ASN A 188 -7.03 5.52 12.00
CA ASN A 188 -7.34 6.87 12.46
C ASN A 188 -6.17 7.52 13.22
N MET A 189 -5.47 6.74 14.04
CA MET A 189 -4.27 7.23 14.73
C MET A 189 -3.11 7.47 13.76
N GLY A 190 -2.94 6.63 12.74
CA GLY A 190 -1.93 6.81 11.71
C GLY A 190 -2.09 8.09 10.90
N ARG A 191 -3.33 8.54 10.66
CA ARG A 191 -3.57 9.86 10.04
C ARG A 191 -3.05 11.00 10.91
N LYS A 192 -3.26 10.91 12.22
CA LYS A 192 -2.72 11.89 13.18
C LYS A 192 -1.19 11.81 13.23
N LEU A 193 -0.63 10.60 13.16
CA LEU A 193 0.81 10.35 13.15
C LEU A 193 1.46 10.99 11.91
N GLU A 194 0.90 10.79 10.72
CA GLU A 194 1.38 11.41 9.47
C GLU A 194 1.45 12.94 9.61
N MET A 195 0.34 13.57 10.04
CA MET A 195 0.29 15.01 10.24
C MET A 195 1.32 15.51 11.28
N ALA A 196 1.52 14.76 12.36
CA ALA A 196 2.47 15.10 13.41
C ALA A 196 3.93 14.98 12.94
N ILE A 197 4.26 13.92 12.19
CA ILE A 197 5.60 13.71 11.63
C ILE A 197 5.94 14.82 10.63
N VAL A 198 5.03 15.13 9.71
CA VAL A 198 5.24 16.18 8.70
C VAL A 198 5.44 17.55 9.37
N ARG A 199 4.72 17.82 10.46
CA ARG A 199 4.92 19.04 11.27
C ARG A 199 6.29 19.07 11.95
N GLU A 200 6.68 18.00 12.64
CA GLU A 200 7.98 17.92 13.32
C GLU A 200 9.15 18.02 12.34
N LEU A 201 9.03 17.46 11.13
CA LEU A 201 10.01 17.64 10.06
C LEU A 201 10.05 19.07 9.55
N LYS A 202 8.90 19.73 9.39
CA LYS A 202 8.83 21.15 9.02
C LYS A 202 9.53 22.05 10.02
N ASP A 203 9.30 21.81 11.30
CA ASP A 203 9.94 22.57 12.37
C ASP A 203 11.45 22.29 12.44
N TYR A 204 11.86 21.04 12.23
CA TYR A 204 13.27 20.64 12.18
C TYR A 204 14.02 21.28 11.00
N ASN A 205 13.38 21.32 9.83
CA ASN A 205 13.96 21.86 8.61
C ASN A 205 13.98 23.40 8.59
N LYS A 206 13.25 24.08 9.48
CA LYS A 206 13.17 25.55 9.53
C LYS A 206 14.54 26.21 9.73
N SER A 207 15.40 25.63 10.57
CA SER A 207 16.69 26.21 10.96
C SER A 207 17.89 25.61 10.20
N ARG A 208 17.64 24.90 9.09
CA ARG A 208 18.67 24.16 8.33
C ARG A 208 18.85 24.77 6.95
N ASP A 209 20.05 24.65 6.40
CA ASP A 209 20.31 25.05 5.02
C ASP A 209 19.63 24.10 4.02
N ASN A 210 19.51 24.53 2.76
CA ASN A 210 18.85 23.74 1.72
C ASN A 210 19.52 22.39 1.46
N GLU A 211 20.83 22.28 1.64
CA GLU A 211 21.59 21.03 1.53
C GLU A 211 21.60 20.21 2.85
N GLN A 212 20.94 20.70 3.90
CA GLN A 212 20.86 20.04 5.20
C GLN A 212 19.43 19.71 5.61
N LYS A 213 18.47 19.93 4.71
CA LYS A 213 17.08 19.49 4.91
C LYS A 213 17.05 17.97 4.97
N THR A 214 16.06 17.44 5.67
CA THR A 214 15.86 16.00 5.76
C THR A 214 14.40 15.61 5.55
N VAL A 215 14.23 14.41 5.01
CA VAL A 215 12.97 13.69 4.90
C VAL A 215 12.83 12.58 5.96
N LEU A 216 13.88 12.39 6.77
CA LEU A 216 14.03 11.30 7.71
C LEU A 216 13.60 11.69 9.13
N PHE A 217 12.85 10.82 9.78
CA PHE A 217 12.61 10.86 11.21
C PHE A 217 13.04 9.55 11.86
N GLY A 218 13.37 9.61 13.15
CA GLY A 218 13.80 8.44 13.92
C GLY A 218 12.96 8.29 15.17
N ILE A 219 12.41 7.09 15.38
CA ILE A 219 11.71 6.71 16.61
C ILE A 219 12.72 6.01 17.52
N VAL A 220 12.79 6.44 18.77
CA VAL A 220 13.66 5.80 19.78
C VAL A 220 13.21 4.36 20.04
N GLU A 221 14.16 3.44 20.17
CA GLU A 221 13.90 2.05 20.55
C GLU A 221 13.96 1.85 22.08
N PRO A 222 13.17 0.91 22.63
CA PRO A 222 12.18 0.06 21.95
C PRO A 222 10.92 0.85 21.54
N ILE A 223 10.35 0.48 20.40
CA ILE A 223 9.11 1.07 19.88
C ILE A 223 7.91 0.36 20.51
N GLU A 224 6.91 1.12 20.95
CA GLU A 224 5.67 0.58 21.49
C GLU A 224 4.92 -0.27 20.44
N SER A 225 4.29 -1.38 20.83
CA SER A 225 3.58 -2.30 19.92
C SER A 225 2.54 -1.59 19.07
N GLU A 226 1.79 -0.67 19.67
CA GLU A 226 0.75 0.10 19.00
C GLU A 226 1.35 1.00 17.93
N LEU A 227 2.45 1.68 18.24
CA LEU A 227 3.14 2.55 17.30
C LEU A 227 3.78 1.76 16.17
N SER A 228 4.41 0.61 16.49
CA SER A 228 4.98 -0.28 15.48
C SER A 228 3.92 -0.75 14.48
N ARG A 229 2.71 -1.04 14.95
CA ARG A 229 1.59 -1.43 14.08
C ARG A 229 1.08 -0.28 13.21
N ILE A 230 0.98 0.94 13.77
CA ILE A 230 0.64 2.12 12.97
C ILE A 230 1.70 2.38 11.89
N LEU A 231 2.98 2.29 12.23
CA LEU A 231 4.07 2.48 11.28
C LEU A 231 4.04 1.45 10.15
N ALA A 232 3.73 0.18 10.47
CA ALA A 232 3.53 -0.86 9.47
C ALA A 232 2.35 -0.56 8.52
N LEU A 233 1.22 -0.07 9.04
CA LEU A 233 0.09 0.34 8.20
C LEU A 233 0.41 1.56 7.33
N LEU A 234 1.19 2.51 7.84
CA LEU A 234 1.65 3.66 7.04
C LEU A 234 2.64 3.23 5.96
N GLU A 235 3.50 2.26 6.26
CA GLU A 235 4.44 1.67 5.30
C GLU A 235 3.73 0.86 4.21
N TYR A 236 2.69 0.12 4.60
CA TYR A 236 1.77 -0.54 3.67
C TYR A 236 1.22 0.47 2.64
N ALA A 237 0.71 1.62 3.12
CA ALA A 237 0.14 2.64 2.25
C ALA A 237 1.20 3.50 1.52
N GLY A 238 2.49 3.21 1.71
CA GLY A 238 3.59 3.97 1.12
C GLY A 238 3.77 5.39 1.69
N ILE A 239 3.18 5.72 2.83
CA ILE A 239 3.29 7.04 3.46
C ILE A 239 4.68 7.22 4.11
N VAL A 240 5.20 6.15 4.70
CA VAL A 240 6.57 6.10 5.24
C VAL A 240 7.28 4.85 4.72
N ARG A 241 8.61 4.83 4.80
CA ARG A 241 9.42 3.64 4.52
C ARG A 241 10.43 3.44 5.62
N PHE A 242 10.57 2.22 6.13
CA PHE A 242 11.67 1.89 7.01
C PHE A 242 13.00 2.00 6.23
N MET A 243 14.01 2.62 6.83
CA MET A 243 15.33 2.74 6.23
C MET A 243 16.30 1.77 6.89
N ASP A 244 16.59 2.01 8.17
CA ASP A 244 17.52 1.22 8.98
C ASP A 244 17.38 1.60 10.47
N SER A 245 18.14 0.90 11.33
CA SER A 245 18.29 1.26 12.73
C SER A 245 19.70 1.79 12.98
N VAL A 246 19.82 2.94 13.64
CA VAL A 246 21.11 3.56 13.97
C VAL A 246 21.26 3.78 15.46
N THR A 247 22.44 3.48 16.00
CA THR A 247 22.80 3.84 17.37
C THR A 247 23.28 5.29 17.39
N TRP A 248 22.74 6.08 18.30
CA TRP A 248 23.12 7.48 18.50
C TRP A 248 23.65 7.68 19.93
N ASN A 249 24.59 8.61 20.08
CA ASN A 249 25.29 9.00 21.32
C ASN A 249 24.55 8.61 22.61
N ASN A 250 25.25 7.89 23.50
CA ASN A 250 24.73 7.26 24.73
C ASN A 250 23.90 5.97 24.53
N HIS A 251 24.28 5.11 23.58
CA HIS A 251 23.68 3.78 23.36
C HIS A 251 22.17 3.78 23.08
N LYS A 252 21.60 4.91 22.64
CA LYS A 252 20.19 4.97 22.26
C LYS A 252 20.04 4.63 20.79
N SER A 253 19.35 3.55 20.49
CA SER A 253 19.03 3.16 19.13
C SER A 253 17.78 3.87 18.63
N TYR A 254 17.80 4.23 17.36
CA TYR A 254 16.70 4.87 16.66
C TYR A 254 16.39 4.09 15.40
N ARG A 255 15.13 3.73 15.22
CA ARG A 255 14.62 3.18 13.97
C ARG A 255 14.24 4.34 13.05
N ARG A 256 14.91 4.45 11.90
CA ARG A 256 14.75 5.55 10.95
C ARG A 256 13.73 5.21 9.87
N TYR A 257 12.96 6.21 9.51
CA TYR A 257 11.95 6.15 8.48
C TYR A 257 12.04 7.36 7.57
N SER A 258 11.87 7.13 6.27
CA SER A 258 11.72 8.19 5.27
C SER A 258 10.25 8.49 5.03
N VAL A 259 9.89 9.77 4.94
CA VAL A 259 8.50 10.20 4.67
C VAL A 259 8.34 10.44 3.18
N HIS A 260 7.21 9.99 2.63
CA HIS A 260 6.91 10.16 1.21
C HIS A 260 7.03 11.63 0.76
N SER A 261 7.95 11.90 -0.17
CA SER A 261 8.34 13.25 -0.61
C SER A 261 7.16 14.13 -1.02
N ALA A 262 6.16 13.58 -1.74
CA ALA A 262 4.95 14.34 -2.10
C ALA A 262 4.26 15.01 -0.90
N LEU A 263 4.16 14.33 0.25
CA LEU A 263 3.52 14.86 1.47
C LEU A 263 4.33 16.02 2.06
N LEU A 264 5.66 15.90 2.03
CA LEU A 264 6.56 16.97 2.46
C LEU A 264 6.48 18.19 1.55
N ILE A 265 6.37 17.98 0.24
CA ILE A 265 6.19 19.04 -0.76
C ILE A 265 4.85 19.75 -0.54
N GLU A 266 3.76 18.99 -0.39
CA GLU A 266 2.39 19.48 -0.18
C GLU A 266 2.28 20.41 1.02
N LYS A 267 2.92 20.07 2.15
CA LYS A 267 2.91 20.87 3.39
C LYS A 267 4.07 21.85 3.54
N ASN A 268 4.94 21.95 2.53
CA ASN A 268 6.18 22.72 2.57
C ASN A 268 7.02 22.39 3.82
N ALA A 269 7.20 21.08 4.09
CA ALA A 269 7.92 20.57 5.24
C ALA A 269 9.45 20.64 5.09
N LEU A 270 9.96 20.87 3.88
CA LEU A 270 11.36 21.24 3.65
C LEU A 270 11.65 22.71 4.02
N HIS A 271 10.61 23.51 4.30
CA HIS A 271 10.70 24.91 4.68
C HIS A 271 11.50 25.76 3.67
N LEU A 272 11.17 25.67 2.38
CA LEU A 272 11.87 26.37 1.29
C LEU A 272 11.29 27.76 0.99
N GLY A 273 10.35 28.26 1.79
CA GLY A 273 9.60 29.49 1.52
C GLY A 273 8.44 29.29 0.52
N SER A 274 7.83 30.39 0.09
CA SER A 274 6.68 30.40 -0.85
C SER A 274 7.13 30.34 -2.32
N ASN A 275 8.27 30.97 -2.64
CA ASN A 275 8.85 31.03 -3.98
C ASN A 275 10.30 30.53 -3.93
N TYR A 276 10.54 29.32 -4.41
CA TYR A 276 11.87 28.70 -4.51
C TYR A 276 12.06 28.09 -5.91
N PRO A 277 13.28 28.09 -6.48
CA PRO A 277 13.53 27.40 -7.76
C PRO A 277 13.47 25.88 -7.57
N LEU A 278 13.15 25.13 -8.63
CA LEU A 278 13.02 23.67 -8.55
C LEU A 278 14.35 22.98 -8.20
N SER A 279 15.46 23.52 -8.71
CA SER A 279 16.81 23.07 -8.36
C SER A 279 17.07 23.05 -6.85
N THR A 280 16.57 24.03 -6.09
CA THR A 280 16.68 24.04 -4.62
C THR A 280 15.89 22.90 -3.97
N LEU A 281 14.69 22.60 -4.48
CA LEU A 281 13.89 21.49 -3.96
C LEU A 281 14.51 20.15 -4.30
N ILE A 282 14.99 19.98 -5.53
CA ILE A 282 15.70 18.78 -5.98
C ILE A 282 16.91 18.55 -5.08
N THR A 283 17.72 19.58 -4.86
CA THR A 283 18.88 19.54 -3.96
C THR A 283 18.49 19.16 -2.53
N ALA A 284 17.41 19.73 -1.99
CA ALA A 284 16.95 19.43 -0.63
C ALA A 284 16.45 17.99 -0.46
N LEU A 285 15.99 17.34 -1.55
CA LEU A 285 15.54 15.95 -1.52
C LEU A 285 16.69 14.97 -1.78
N THR A 286 17.67 15.32 -2.61
CA THR A 286 18.78 14.42 -3.01
C THR A 286 20.03 14.56 -2.14
N LYS A 287 20.42 15.77 -1.76
CA LYS A 287 21.67 16.04 -1.02
C LYS A 287 21.49 16.07 0.50
N HIS A 288 20.66 15.20 1.07
CA HIS A 288 20.51 15.17 2.52
C HIS A 288 21.58 14.29 3.16
N ARG A 289 22.13 14.72 4.31
CA ARG A 289 23.10 13.92 5.06
C ARG A 289 22.38 12.79 5.76
N LEU A 290 22.83 11.54 5.59
CA LEU A 290 22.21 10.38 6.23
C LEU A 290 22.06 10.56 7.75
N HIS A 291 23.04 11.21 8.42
CA HIS A 291 22.98 11.44 9.87
C HIS A 291 21.96 12.53 10.30
N ASP A 292 21.43 13.31 9.37
CA ASP A 292 20.45 14.35 9.66
C ASP A 292 19.04 13.77 9.64
N PHE A 293 18.49 13.48 10.81
CA PHE A 293 17.11 13.03 10.96
C PHE A 293 16.47 13.61 12.22
N LYS A 294 15.14 13.80 12.16
CA LYS A 294 14.39 14.30 13.30
C LYS A 294 14.13 13.16 14.30
N ARG A 295 14.83 13.20 15.44
CA ARG A 295 14.62 12.28 16.57
C ARG A 295 13.32 12.60 17.31
N THR A 296 12.49 11.58 17.56
CA THR A 296 11.20 11.71 18.25
C THR A 296 10.79 10.37 18.93
N ARG A 297 9.58 10.32 19.49
CA ARG A 297 8.97 9.15 20.16
C ARG A 297 7.44 9.20 20.04
N GLY A 298 6.76 8.05 20.19
CA GLY A 298 5.30 7.94 20.05
C GLY A 298 4.53 8.96 20.86
N GLN A 299 4.81 9.04 22.16
CA GLN A 299 4.13 9.97 23.08
C GLN A 299 4.25 11.45 22.69
N ARG A 300 5.34 11.84 22.00
CA ARG A 300 5.53 13.22 21.53
C ARG A 300 4.67 13.50 20.29
N LEU A 301 4.53 12.50 19.41
CA LEU A 301 3.78 12.64 18.16
C LEU A 301 2.27 12.54 18.37
N LEU A 302 1.83 11.65 19.26
CA LEU A 302 0.42 11.26 19.38
C LEU A 302 -0.22 11.58 20.74
N GLY A 303 0.56 12.08 21.71
CA GLY A 303 0.12 12.28 23.09
C GLY A 303 0.43 11.08 23.98
N LYS A 304 0.38 11.28 25.30
CA LYS A 304 0.72 10.21 26.28
C LYS A 304 -0.30 9.07 26.32
N ASP A 305 -1.55 9.36 25.96
CA ASP A 305 -2.69 8.45 26.00
C ASP A 305 -2.94 7.73 24.66
N PHE A 306 -2.00 7.82 23.71
CA PHE A 306 -2.24 7.27 22.36
C PHE A 306 -2.44 5.75 22.37
N GLN A 307 -1.78 5.03 23.28
CA GLN A 307 -1.87 3.57 23.38
C GLN A 307 -3.29 3.13 23.75
N GLU A 308 -3.97 3.87 24.63
CA GLU A 308 -5.37 3.60 25.03
C GLU A 308 -6.34 3.80 23.86
N LYS A 309 -5.97 4.62 22.87
CA LYS A 309 -6.75 4.87 21.65
C LYS A 309 -6.43 3.88 20.53
N CYS A 310 -5.39 3.06 20.69
CA CYS A 310 -4.93 2.08 19.71
C CYS A 310 -5.40 0.67 20.09
N THR A 311 -6.71 0.52 20.24
CA THR A 311 -7.33 -0.78 20.51
C THR A 311 -7.79 -1.44 19.22
N LEU A 312 -7.84 -2.77 19.21
CA LEU A 312 -8.48 -3.51 18.12
C LEU A 312 -9.99 -3.28 18.19
N ASN A 313 -10.59 -2.95 17.05
CA ASN A 313 -12.03 -2.86 16.90
C ASN A 313 -12.61 -4.26 16.66
N LEU A 314 -12.67 -5.07 17.72
CA LEU A 314 -13.15 -6.45 17.66
C LEU A 314 -14.68 -6.48 17.74
N ALA A 315 -15.30 -7.30 16.88
CA ALA A 315 -16.73 -7.55 16.98
C ALA A 315 -17.07 -8.13 18.37
N PRO A 316 -18.11 -7.60 19.03
CA PRO A 316 -18.53 -8.11 20.33
C PRO A 316 -19.06 -9.55 20.22
N CYS A 317 -19.23 -10.21 21.36
CA CYS A 317 -19.84 -11.53 21.40
C CYS A 317 -21.22 -11.52 20.75
N GLN A 318 -21.45 -12.42 19.79
CA GLN A 318 -22.71 -12.52 19.04
C GLN A 318 -23.91 -12.97 19.90
N ASN A 319 -23.68 -13.35 21.16
CA ASN A 319 -24.71 -13.82 22.07
C ASN A 319 -25.03 -12.85 23.20
N CYS A 320 -24.01 -12.22 23.79
CA CYS A 320 -24.19 -11.35 24.96
C CYS A 320 -23.72 -9.92 24.74
N GLY A 321 -23.15 -9.59 23.58
CA GLY A 321 -22.72 -8.23 23.24
C GLY A 321 -21.45 -7.75 23.95
N VAL A 322 -20.84 -8.57 24.81
CA VAL A 322 -19.61 -8.21 25.54
C VAL A 322 -18.44 -8.03 24.55
N PRO A 323 -17.65 -6.95 24.66
CA PRO A 323 -16.46 -6.74 23.86
C PRO A 323 -15.49 -7.92 23.96
N ARG A 324 -14.88 -8.30 22.85
CA ARG A 324 -13.92 -9.40 22.84
C ARG A 324 -12.63 -8.98 23.55
N ALA A 325 -12.12 -9.84 24.43
CA ALA A 325 -10.91 -9.57 25.23
C ALA A 325 -9.61 -9.60 24.41
N SER A 326 -9.49 -10.51 23.44
CA SER A 326 -8.35 -10.59 22.53
C SER A 326 -8.75 -11.17 21.17
N GLU A 327 -7.89 -11.01 20.17
CA GLU A 327 -8.14 -11.54 18.81
C GLU A 327 -8.23 -13.08 18.80
N GLU A 328 -7.40 -13.74 19.62
CA GLU A 328 -7.28 -15.19 19.72
C GLU A 328 -8.36 -15.84 20.60
N ALA A 329 -9.19 -15.03 21.27
CA ALA A 329 -10.25 -15.52 22.14
C ALA A 329 -11.26 -16.36 21.33
N LYS A 330 -11.23 -17.68 21.53
CA LYS A 330 -12.16 -18.63 20.91
C LYS A 330 -13.53 -18.67 21.61
N PHE A 331 -13.61 -18.22 22.86
CA PHE A 331 -14.82 -18.25 23.68
C PHE A 331 -15.02 -16.89 24.37
N CYS A 332 -16.29 -16.52 24.58
CA CYS A 332 -16.64 -15.32 25.32
C CYS A 332 -16.29 -15.48 26.80
N VAL A 333 -15.60 -14.50 27.37
CA VAL A 333 -15.19 -14.49 28.79
C VAL A 333 -16.38 -14.42 29.76
N GLU A 334 -17.51 -13.86 29.32
CA GLU A 334 -18.72 -13.72 30.12
C GLU A 334 -19.68 -14.89 29.91
N CYS A 335 -20.12 -15.15 28.68
CA CYS A 335 -21.16 -16.16 28.43
C CYS A 335 -20.63 -17.54 27.98
N GLY A 336 -19.31 -17.74 27.87
CA GLY A 336 -18.70 -19.01 27.48
C GLY A 336 -18.96 -19.48 26.04
N LYS A 337 -19.78 -18.75 25.25
CA LYS A 337 -20.11 -19.15 23.88
C LYS A 337 -18.90 -19.05 22.97
N GLN A 338 -18.74 -20.02 22.07
CA GLN A 338 -17.72 -19.97 21.02
C GLN A 338 -17.94 -18.72 20.16
N LEU A 339 -16.87 -17.96 20.00
CA LEU A 339 -16.84 -16.75 19.20
C LEU A 339 -16.47 -17.14 17.77
N SER A 340 -17.28 -16.75 16.79
CA SER A 340 -16.89 -16.92 15.40
C SER A 340 -15.79 -15.91 15.04
N THR A 341 -14.70 -16.40 14.46
CA THR A 341 -13.74 -15.58 13.72
C THR A 341 -14.29 -15.45 12.31
N VAL A 342 -15.01 -14.36 12.04
CA VAL A 342 -15.43 -14.09 10.66
C VAL A 342 -14.16 -13.74 9.87
N SER A 343 -13.96 -14.41 8.74
CA SER A 343 -12.84 -14.14 7.85
C SER A 343 -13.00 -12.73 7.27
N VAL A 344 -11.94 -11.91 7.25
CA VAL A 344 -12.00 -10.57 6.61
C VAL A 344 -12.43 -10.71 5.15
N TYR A 345 -11.92 -11.74 4.48
CA TYR A 345 -12.35 -12.09 3.13
C TYR A 345 -13.87 -12.35 3.02
N GLU A 346 -14.47 -13.06 4.00
CA GLU A 346 -15.92 -13.27 4.01
C GLU A 346 -16.70 -11.97 4.28
N GLU A 347 -16.16 -11.08 5.11
CA GLU A 347 -16.75 -9.76 5.33
C GLU A 347 -16.69 -8.90 4.06
N LEU A 348 -15.56 -8.90 3.36
CA LEU A 348 -15.35 -8.19 2.10
C LEU A 348 -16.26 -8.72 0.99
N LEU A 349 -16.43 -10.04 0.89
CA LEU A 349 -17.37 -10.66 -0.05
C LEU A 349 -18.82 -10.28 0.25
N LYS A 350 -19.18 -10.12 1.52
CA LYS A 350 -20.52 -9.71 1.96
C LYS A 350 -20.71 -8.19 1.99
N ALA A 351 -19.67 -7.40 1.71
CA ALA A 351 -19.78 -5.95 1.62
C ALA A 351 -20.70 -5.58 0.46
N SER A 352 -21.46 -4.49 0.62
CA SER A 352 -22.32 -4.00 -0.45
C SER A 352 -21.49 -3.40 -1.59
N ILE A 353 -22.02 -3.49 -2.81
CA ILE A 353 -21.39 -2.94 -4.02
C ILE A 353 -21.29 -1.40 -4.00
N ASP A 354 -21.94 -0.74 -3.05
CA ASP A 354 -21.83 0.71 -2.80
C ASP A 354 -20.42 1.13 -2.32
N GLN A 355 -19.66 0.22 -1.74
CA GLN A 355 -18.29 0.46 -1.28
C GLN A 355 -17.25 0.38 -2.39
N LEU A 356 -17.63 -0.11 -3.58
CA LEU A 356 -16.73 -0.20 -4.72
C LEU A 356 -16.40 1.19 -5.28
N PRO A 357 -15.17 1.41 -5.80
CA PRO A 357 -14.76 2.69 -6.39
C PRO A 357 -15.37 2.91 -7.79
N LEU A 358 -16.69 2.76 -7.91
CA LEU A 358 -17.47 2.90 -9.13
C LEU A 358 -18.36 4.15 -9.06
N PRO A 359 -18.76 4.73 -10.21
CA PRO A 359 -19.67 5.87 -10.20
C PRO A 359 -21.02 5.50 -9.56
N GLU A 360 -21.55 6.34 -8.65
CA GLU A 360 -22.83 6.09 -7.96
C GLU A 360 -23.99 5.74 -8.91
N LYS A 361 -24.03 6.37 -10.09
CA LYS A 361 -25.05 6.07 -11.11
C LYS A 361 -24.98 4.61 -11.57
N LYS A 362 -23.77 4.06 -11.73
CA LYS A 362 -23.57 2.67 -12.15
C LYS A 362 -23.96 1.69 -11.04
N ILE A 363 -23.57 1.98 -9.80
CA ILE A 363 -23.94 1.21 -8.61
C ILE A 363 -25.47 1.13 -8.51
N LYS A 364 -26.16 2.27 -8.52
CA LYS A 364 -27.64 2.31 -8.47
C LYS A 364 -28.31 1.57 -9.61
N THR A 365 -27.73 1.62 -10.82
CA THR A 365 -28.30 0.93 -11.99
C THR A 365 -28.13 -0.59 -11.88
N LEU A 366 -26.97 -1.05 -11.40
CA LEU A 366 -26.73 -2.46 -11.05
C LEU A 366 -27.73 -2.93 -10.00
N GLU A 367 -27.86 -2.21 -8.89
CA GLU A 367 -28.79 -2.56 -7.82
C GLU A 367 -30.25 -2.61 -8.30
N GLN A 368 -30.65 -1.76 -9.23
CA GLN A 368 -32.03 -1.70 -9.72
C GLN A 368 -32.35 -2.76 -10.78
N GLN A 369 -31.36 -3.17 -11.59
CA GLN A 369 -31.58 -4.00 -12.77
C GLN A 369 -31.07 -5.43 -12.63
N THR A 370 -30.34 -5.75 -11.56
CA THR A 370 -29.76 -7.08 -11.31
C THR A 370 -30.01 -7.57 -9.90
N SER A 371 -29.70 -8.84 -9.64
CA SER A 371 -29.73 -9.41 -8.30
C SER A 371 -28.48 -9.06 -7.47
N ILE A 372 -27.47 -8.44 -8.09
CA ILE A 372 -26.17 -8.10 -7.50
C ILE A 372 -26.34 -7.01 -6.44
N LYS A 373 -26.06 -7.36 -5.17
CA LYS A 373 -26.10 -6.46 -4.01
C LYS A 373 -24.78 -6.42 -3.26
N VAL A 374 -24.07 -7.54 -3.22
CA VAL A 374 -22.80 -7.68 -2.52
C VAL A 374 -21.68 -8.05 -3.49
N VAL A 375 -20.44 -7.84 -3.04
CA VAL A 375 -19.25 -8.11 -3.86
C VAL A 375 -19.17 -9.58 -4.30
N GLN A 376 -19.65 -10.51 -3.47
CA GLN A 376 -19.74 -11.93 -3.81
C GLN A 376 -20.58 -12.21 -5.06
N ASP A 377 -21.66 -11.47 -5.26
CA ASP A 377 -22.57 -11.68 -6.39
C ASP A 377 -21.87 -11.39 -7.72
N ILE A 378 -20.91 -10.44 -7.73
CA ILE A 378 -20.09 -10.14 -8.91
C ILE A 378 -19.22 -11.34 -9.28
N PHE A 379 -18.58 -11.98 -8.30
CA PHE A 379 -17.74 -13.16 -8.57
C PHE A 379 -18.53 -14.40 -8.97
N LEU A 380 -19.78 -14.52 -8.49
CA LEU A 380 -20.68 -15.60 -8.90
C LEU A 380 -21.19 -15.43 -10.34
N ASP A 381 -21.19 -14.21 -10.88
CA ASP A 381 -21.49 -13.90 -12.28
C ASP A 381 -20.23 -14.03 -13.17
N GLU A 382 -19.58 -15.21 -13.16
CA GLU A 382 -18.29 -15.46 -13.85
C GLU A 382 -18.33 -15.10 -15.35
N GLU A 383 -19.48 -15.31 -16.01
CA GLU A 383 -19.70 -15.01 -17.42
C GLU A 383 -20.24 -13.59 -17.69
N ASN A 384 -20.36 -12.76 -16.64
CA ASN A 384 -20.95 -11.41 -16.68
C ASN A 384 -22.36 -11.37 -17.31
N GLN A 385 -23.16 -12.42 -17.14
CA GLN A 385 -24.48 -12.54 -17.74
C GLN A 385 -25.47 -11.55 -17.14
N GLU A 386 -25.45 -11.31 -15.83
CA GLU A 386 -26.30 -10.30 -15.20
C GLU A 386 -25.73 -8.89 -15.41
N ILE A 387 -24.41 -8.73 -15.24
CA ILE A 387 -23.74 -7.42 -15.36
C ILE A 387 -23.94 -6.82 -16.77
N MET A 388 -23.87 -7.65 -17.83
CA MET A 388 -24.05 -7.18 -19.20
C MET A 388 -25.51 -6.94 -19.60
N GLN A 389 -26.50 -7.40 -18.83
CA GLN A 389 -27.91 -7.08 -19.08
C GLN A 389 -28.27 -5.64 -18.65
N VAL A 390 -27.43 -5.01 -17.84
CA VAL A 390 -27.65 -3.66 -17.34
C VAL A 390 -27.48 -2.63 -18.45
N LYS A 391 -28.47 -1.74 -18.59
CA LYS A 391 -28.48 -0.72 -19.63
C LYS A 391 -27.26 0.21 -19.51
N GLY A 392 -26.44 0.22 -20.57
CA GLY A 392 -25.23 1.04 -20.67
C GLY A 392 -23.98 0.45 -20.01
N ILE A 393 -24.01 -0.85 -19.64
CA ILE A 393 -22.82 -1.62 -19.28
C ILE A 393 -22.43 -2.46 -20.51
N CYS A 394 -21.29 -2.13 -21.10
CA CYS A 394 -20.68 -2.89 -22.20
C CYS A 394 -19.55 -3.78 -21.64
N PRO A 395 -18.93 -4.68 -22.45
CA PRO A 395 -17.87 -5.56 -21.96
C PRO A 395 -16.73 -4.84 -21.22
N ILE A 396 -16.34 -3.64 -21.70
CA ILE A 396 -15.33 -2.81 -21.03
C ILE A 396 -15.76 -2.41 -19.61
N TRP A 397 -17.03 -2.06 -19.42
CA TRP A 397 -17.56 -1.70 -18.12
C TRP A 397 -17.75 -2.92 -17.22
N ALA A 398 -18.15 -4.06 -17.78
CA ALA A 398 -18.21 -5.32 -17.06
C ALA A 398 -16.83 -5.70 -16.49
N SER A 399 -15.78 -5.67 -17.31
CA SER A 399 -14.40 -5.89 -16.84
C SER A 399 -13.96 -4.85 -15.81
N ARG A 400 -14.37 -3.59 -15.93
CA ARG A 400 -14.06 -2.57 -14.90
C ARG A 400 -14.74 -2.84 -13.57
N ILE A 401 -15.98 -3.34 -13.59
CA ILE A 401 -16.72 -3.71 -12.38
C ILE A 401 -16.08 -4.92 -11.73
N TRP A 402 -15.77 -5.94 -12.52
CA TRP A 402 -15.04 -7.13 -12.07
C TRP A 402 -13.71 -6.73 -11.43
N ASN A 403 -12.88 -5.95 -12.13
CA ASN A 403 -11.59 -5.50 -11.61
C ASN A 403 -11.75 -4.63 -10.35
N ALA A 404 -12.80 -3.80 -10.25
CA ALA A 404 -13.05 -3.02 -9.05
C ALA A 404 -13.45 -3.89 -7.86
N ALA A 405 -14.21 -4.97 -8.08
CA ALA A 405 -14.54 -5.96 -7.06
C ALA A 405 -13.30 -6.78 -6.66
N GLU A 406 -12.50 -7.22 -7.63
CA GLU A 406 -11.24 -7.91 -7.41
C GLU A 406 -10.25 -7.04 -6.61
N GLU A 407 -10.05 -5.78 -7.01
CA GLU A 407 -9.24 -4.81 -6.26
C GLU A 407 -9.81 -4.55 -4.86
N PHE A 408 -11.13 -4.54 -4.69
CA PHE A 408 -11.74 -4.33 -3.38
C PHE A 408 -11.44 -5.48 -2.39
N VAL A 409 -11.43 -6.72 -2.88
CA VAL A 409 -11.17 -7.91 -2.07
C VAL A 409 -9.68 -8.26 -1.97
N SER A 410 -8.86 -7.82 -2.93
CA SER A 410 -7.42 -8.16 -3.01
C SER A 410 -6.51 -7.15 -2.30
N VAL A 411 -6.95 -5.90 -2.09
CA VAL A 411 -6.11 -4.79 -1.58
C VAL A 411 -6.36 -4.51 -0.09
#